data_AF-A0A522D054-F1
#
_entry.id   AF-A0A522D054-F1
#
_cell.length_a   1.000
_cell.length_b   1.000
_cell.length_c   1.000
_cell.angle_alpha   90.00
_cell.angle_beta   90.00
_cell.angle_gamma   90.00
#
_symmetry.space_group_name_H-M   'P 1'
#
loop_
_entity.id
_entity.type
_entity.pdbx_description
1 polymer ?
#
loop_
_entity_poly.entity_id
_entity_poly.type
_entity_poly.pdbx_seq_one_letter_code
_entity_poly.pdbx_strand_id
1 'polypeptide(L)'
;MKKTRIVLGFALVAAVLVSAPEPLLSVSKKDIALDLLRRYSPTGLYIIDEYMKAPTSFTIGGSSMTVSRTDFGIYVEGSRAAEIVKSLNTTVHETCHGYTSTMALVYQQQSGAPADGQFLCYYVGGTQAVPVRVTKVFRTQEMAKTFTKSQKSYRFNTYVNSSSADLGSQVHGAYGLMDELNAYYHGTRTSLNLLPYYKNELPLSSTTWNAFFQDVNGTYYAGLEFTLYIAKYLQYAKAKYPDVFAGIVGNQAFRLAYSRISANWRALIQEYFATKEEIYNSLRAAGYKVNETGNMLMITDPSGRGTGTGNFMDVYAQLQKELEDPEMQSMLAMISQ
;
A
#
# COMPACT_ATOMS: atom_id res chain seq x y z
N MET A 1 7.14 83.34 53.61
CA MET A 1 7.36 83.73 52.19
C MET A 1 8.53 82.94 51.61
N LYS A 2 8.24 81.99 50.72
CA LYS A 2 9.02 81.59 49.52
C LYS A 2 8.48 80.23 49.08
N LYS A 3 7.65 80.27 48.03
CA LYS A 3 7.18 79.10 47.28
C LYS A 3 8.35 78.64 46.41
N THR A 4 8.78 77.39 46.56
CA THR A 4 9.65 76.74 45.58
C THR A 4 8.85 75.63 44.93
N ARG A 5 8.56 75.83 43.64
CA ARG A 5 7.94 74.84 42.75
C ARG A 5 8.98 73.76 42.46
N ILE A 6 8.62 72.50 42.67
CA ILE A 6 9.31 71.37 42.05
C ILE A 6 8.32 70.75 41.07
N VAL A 7 8.67 70.86 39.79
CA VAL A 7 8.08 70.12 38.68
C VAL A 7 8.86 68.82 38.61
N LEU A 8 8.21 67.66 38.75
CA LEU A 8 8.80 66.38 38.37
C LEU A 8 7.86 65.69 37.39
N GLY A 9 8.42 65.38 36.22
CA GLY A 9 7.70 64.88 35.05
C GLY A 9 7.19 63.46 35.21
N PHE A 10 6.06 63.21 34.56
CA PHE A 10 5.52 61.88 34.32
C PHE A 10 6.45 61.12 33.36
N ALA A 11 7.13 60.10 33.86
CA ALA A 11 7.72 59.06 33.01
C ALA A 11 6.63 58.02 32.74
N LEU A 12 6.16 57.96 31.49
CA LEU A 12 5.28 56.91 30.99
C LEU A 12 6.11 55.62 30.91
N VAL A 13 5.92 54.68 31.85
CA VAL A 13 6.47 53.33 31.71
C VAL A 13 5.58 52.60 30.71
N ALA A 14 6.03 52.50 29.47
CA ALA A 14 5.45 51.59 28.50
C ALA A 14 5.68 50.15 29.01
N ALA A 15 4.63 49.51 29.52
CA ALA A 15 4.65 48.09 29.80
C ALA A 15 4.82 47.37 28.45
N VAL A 16 6.01 46.83 28.20
CA VAL A 16 6.22 45.83 27.15
C VAL A 16 5.46 44.60 27.62
N LEU A 17 4.26 44.41 27.08
CA LEU A 17 3.58 43.12 27.08
C LEU A 17 4.49 42.17 26.28
N VAL A 18 5.34 41.44 26.99
CA VAL A 18 5.97 40.24 26.45
C VAL A 18 4.81 39.27 26.23
N SER A 19 4.29 39.24 25.00
CA SER A 19 3.42 38.17 24.56
C SER A 19 4.13 36.86 24.83
N ALA A 20 3.54 36.02 25.69
CA ALA A 20 3.96 34.64 25.82
C ALA A 20 4.07 34.04 24.40
N PRO A 21 5.13 33.26 24.09
CA PRO A 21 5.22 32.61 22.81
C PRO A 21 3.94 31.80 22.61
N GLU A 22 3.26 32.01 21.48
CA GLU A 22 2.13 31.17 21.11
C GLU A 22 2.57 29.71 21.20
N PRO A 23 1.74 28.81 21.77
CA PRO A 23 2.08 27.41 21.79
C PRO A 23 2.26 26.96 20.34
N LEU A 24 3.49 26.56 19.98
CA LEU A 24 3.77 25.85 18.74
C LEU A 24 2.74 24.73 18.61
N LEU A 25 1.80 24.88 17.68
CA LEU A 25 0.83 23.84 17.35
C LEU A 25 1.61 22.56 17.12
N SER A 26 1.37 21.53 17.95
CA SER A 26 2.02 20.24 17.80
C SER A 26 1.69 19.70 16.41
N VAL A 27 2.69 19.53 15.55
CA VAL A 27 2.52 18.95 14.22
C VAL A 27 1.89 17.57 14.37
N SER A 28 0.76 17.31 13.69
CA SER A 28 0.07 16.04 13.86
C SER A 28 0.84 14.92 13.17
N LYS A 29 0.69 13.67 13.64
CA LYS A 29 1.28 12.50 12.96
C LYS A 29 0.84 12.38 11.50
N LYS A 30 -0.37 12.87 11.17
CA LYS A 30 -0.89 12.90 9.80
C LYS A 30 -0.12 13.90 8.94
N ASP A 31 0.20 15.07 9.48
CA ASP A 31 0.98 16.08 8.75
C ASP A 31 2.40 15.58 8.46
N ILE A 32 3.03 14.88 9.42
CA ILE A 32 4.33 14.25 9.22
C ILE A 32 4.25 13.14 8.16
N ALA A 33 3.22 12.29 8.21
CA ALA A 33 3.01 11.25 7.21
C ALA A 33 2.83 11.84 5.80
N LEU A 34 1.99 12.86 5.65
CA LEU A 34 1.76 13.55 4.38
C LEU A 34 3.02 14.24 3.88
N ASP A 35 3.84 14.83 4.76
CA ASP A 35 5.13 15.42 4.39
C ASP A 35 6.10 14.36 3.84
N LEU A 36 6.25 13.23 4.54
CA LEU A 36 7.10 12.13 4.08
C LEU A 36 6.65 11.61 2.71
N LEU A 37 5.34 11.38 2.53
CA LEU A 37 4.80 10.92 1.25
C LEU A 37 4.99 11.97 0.15
N ARG A 38 4.79 13.26 0.45
CA ARG A 38 5.03 14.33 -0.52
C ARG A 38 6.47 14.36 -1.02
N ARG A 39 7.43 14.18 -0.12
CA ARG A 39 8.86 14.22 -0.46
C ARG A 39 9.34 12.96 -1.16
N TYR A 40 8.81 11.80 -0.79
CA TYR A 40 9.40 10.52 -1.19
C TYR A 40 8.48 9.62 -2.01
N SER A 41 7.16 9.65 -1.80
CA SER A 41 6.20 8.79 -2.52
C SER A 41 4.98 9.59 -3.03
N PRO A 42 5.13 10.42 -4.09
CA PRO A 42 4.02 11.20 -4.65
C PRO A 42 2.82 10.34 -5.07
N THR A 43 3.06 9.11 -5.50
CA THR A 43 2.02 8.13 -5.82
C THR A 43 1.22 7.72 -4.58
N GLY A 44 1.90 7.44 -3.46
CA GLY A 44 1.23 7.12 -2.19
C GLY A 44 0.46 8.33 -1.64
N LEU A 45 1.02 9.53 -1.78
CA LEU A 45 0.31 10.78 -1.46
C LEU A 45 -0.96 10.92 -2.29
N TYR A 46 -0.90 10.70 -3.60
CA TYR A 46 -2.05 10.84 -4.50
C TYR A 46 -3.22 9.94 -4.07
N ILE A 47 -2.96 8.67 -3.75
CA ILE A 47 -4.00 7.73 -3.30
C ILE A 47 -4.70 8.26 -2.05
N ILE A 48 -3.94 8.71 -1.06
CA ILE A 48 -4.48 9.26 0.19
C ILE A 48 -5.24 10.55 -0.08
N ASP A 49 -4.67 11.47 -0.85
CA ASP A 49 -5.27 12.77 -1.15
C ASP A 49 -6.61 12.62 -1.87
N GLU A 50 -6.68 11.80 -2.92
CA GLU A 50 -7.91 11.61 -3.69
C GLU A 50 -8.99 10.91 -2.85
N TYR A 51 -8.62 9.88 -2.07
CA TYR A 51 -9.56 9.24 -1.16
C TYR A 51 -10.12 10.21 -0.11
N MET A 52 -9.25 11.03 0.48
CA MET A 52 -9.63 11.99 1.52
C MET A 52 -10.37 13.22 0.97
N LYS A 53 -10.26 13.53 -0.33
CA LYS A 53 -11.01 14.61 -1.00
C LYS A 53 -12.34 14.12 -1.59
N ALA A 54 -12.48 12.82 -1.84
CA ALA A 54 -13.70 12.27 -2.44
C ALA A 54 -14.96 12.59 -1.60
N PRO A 55 -16.12 12.80 -2.23
CA PRO A 55 -17.38 12.98 -1.53
C PRO A 55 -17.69 11.78 -0.63
N THR A 56 -18.41 12.02 0.46
CA THR A 56 -18.99 10.95 1.30
C THR A 56 -20.47 10.73 1.02
N SER A 57 -21.10 11.61 0.25
CA SER A 57 -22.50 11.51 -0.16
C SER A 57 -22.60 11.50 -1.68
N PHE A 58 -23.36 10.55 -2.20
CA PHE A 58 -23.49 10.29 -3.63
C PHE A 58 -24.96 10.22 -4.03
N THR A 59 -25.26 10.60 -5.27
CA THR A 59 -26.56 10.36 -5.91
C THR A 59 -26.34 9.56 -7.18
N ILE A 60 -26.78 8.31 -7.19
CA ILE A 60 -26.57 7.36 -8.29
C ILE A 60 -27.93 6.77 -8.66
N GLY A 61 -28.32 6.86 -9.94
CA GLY A 61 -29.61 6.38 -10.42
C GLY A 61 -30.83 7.03 -9.74
N GLY A 62 -30.69 8.27 -9.26
CA GLY A 62 -31.74 8.99 -8.53
C GLY A 62 -31.85 8.64 -7.04
N SER A 63 -31.06 7.68 -6.55
CA SER A 63 -30.98 7.34 -5.13
C SER A 63 -29.79 8.01 -4.47
N SER A 64 -30.00 8.62 -3.31
CA SER A 64 -28.92 9.19 -2.50
C SER A 64 -28.40 8.18 -1.50
N MET A 65 -27.08 8.10 -1.33
CA MET A 65 -26.41 7.28 -0.32
C MET A 65 -25.27 8.05 0.34
N THR A 66 -24.95 7.69 1.58
CA THR A 66 -23.78 8.21 2.30
C THR A 66 -22.91 7.04 2.74
N VAL A 67 -21.60 7.18 2.57
CA VAL A 67 -20.62 6.18 2.95
C VAL A 67 -19.70 6.74 4.03
N SER A 68 -19.33 5.88 4.98
CA SER A 68 -18.32 6.22 5.97
C SER A 68 -16.94 6.25 5.31
N ARG A 69 -16.15 7.28 5.63
CA ARG A 69 -14.75 7.36 5.23
C ARG A 69 -13.87 7.07 6.43
N THR A 70 -12.97 6.10 6.29
CA THR A 70 -11.95 5.81 7.29
C THR A 70 -10.87 6.89 7.22
N ASP A 71 -10.51 7.48 8.36
CA ASP A 71 -9.40 8.41 8.41
C ASP A 71 -8.07 7.65 8.32
N PHE A 72 -7.23 7.95 7.32
CA PHE A 72 -5.95 7.25 7.14
C PHE A 72 -5.02 7.33 8.36
N GLY A 73 -5.21 8.33 9.23
CA GLY A 73 -4.44 8.53 10.45
C GLY A 73 -4.57 7.40 11.47
N ILE A 74 -5.55 6.50 11.35
CA ILE A 74 -5.64 5.31 12.20
C ILE A 74 -4.52 4.29 11.90
N TYR A 75 -3.99 4.30 10.67
CA TYR A 75 -2.91 3.43 10.22
C TYR A 75 -1.51 4.06 10.40
N VAL A 76 -1.47 5.35 10.76
CA VAL A 76 -0.23 6.06 11.05
C VAL A 76 0.19 5.77 12.48
N GLU A 77 1.32 5.12 12.66
CA GLU A 77 1.88 4.76 13.98
C GLU A 77 3.07 5.62 14.35
N GLY A 78 3.25 5.86 15.65
CA GLY A 78 4.34 6.70 16.17
C GLY A 78 4.05 8.20 16.14
N SER A 79 5.08 8.96 16.53
CA SER A 79 4.99 10.40 16.81
C SER A 79 6.05 11.24 16.09
N ARG A 80 7.10 10.60 15.57
CA ARG A 80 8.21 11.22 14.83
C ARG A 80 8.39 10.54 13.48
N ALA A 81 8.99 11.24 12.53
CA ALA A 81 9.18 10.75 11.16
C ALA A 81 9.86 9.36 11.11
N ALA A 82 10.86 9.10 11.96
CA ALA A 82 11.57 7.82 12.04
C ALA A 82 10.72 6.64 12.55
N GLU A 83 9.61 6.92 13.23
CA GLU A 83 8.62 5.90 13.62
C GLU A 83 7.53 5.79 12.54
N ILE A 84 6.99 6.93 12.10
CA ILE A 84 5.89 7.03 11.14
C ILE A 84 6.24 6.37 9.80
N VAL A 85 7.49 6.51 9.34
CA VAL A 85 7.94 5.93 8.06
C VAL A 85 7.64 4.42 7.97
N LYS A 86 7.68 3.71 9.10
CA LYS A 86 7.51 2.24 9.18
C LYS A 86 6.07 1.80 8.96
N SER A 87 5.09 2.67 9.21
CA SER A 87 3.67 2.37 9.01
C SER A 87 3.13 2.86 7.67
N LEU A 88 3.95 3.56 6.85
CA LEU A 88 3.49 4.13 5.59
C LEU A 88 3.18 3.08 4.52
N ASN A 89 3.81 1.88 4.60
CA ASN A 89 3.42 0.72 3.78
C ASN A 89 1.93 0.39 4.01
N THR A 90 1.59 0.10 5.26
CA THR A 90 0.22 -0.23 5.70
C THR A 90 -0.73 0.93 5.48
N THR A 91 -0.32 2.16 5.77
CA THR A 91 -1.16 3.35 5.59
C THR A 91 -1.61 3.50 4.14
N VAL A 92 -0.70 3.38 3.18
CA VAL A 92 -1.03 3.47 1.75
C VAL A 92 -1.79 2.23 1.28
N HIS A 93 -1.44 1.04 1.76
CA HIS A 93 -2.16 -0.21 1.47
C HIS A 93 -3.64 -0.12 1.84
N GLU A 94 -3.94 0.20 3.10
CA GLU A 94 -5.31 0.27 3.60
C GLU A 94 -6.10 1.42 2.95
N THR A 95 -5.43 2.55 2.71
CA THR A 95 -6.06 3.68 2.00
C THR A 95 -6.34 3.34 0.54
N CYS A 96 -5.56 2.45 -0.09
CA CYS A 96 -5.80 2.00 -1.45
C CYS A 96 -7.14 1.25 -1.57
N HIS A 97 -7.53 0.44 -0.59
CA HIS A 97 -8.86 -0.20 -0.57
C HIS A 97 -10.00 0.84 -0.48
N GLY A 98 -9.80 1.84 0.38
CA GLY A 98 -10.71 2.99 0.47
C GLY A 98 -10.83 3.75 -0.84
N TYR A 99 -9.70 3.99 -1.52
CA TYR A 99 -9.65 4.59 -2.85
C TYR A 99 -10.42 3.73 -3.87
N THR A 100 -10.13 2.42 -3.94
CA THR A 100 -10.73 1.53 -4.95
C THR A 100 -12.26 1.55 -4.89
N SER A 101 -12.81 1.48 -3.68
CA SER A 101 -14.26 1.49 -3.46
C SER A 101 -14.88 2.89 -3.64
N THR A 102 -14.26 3.94 -3.09
CA THR A 102 -14.84 5.29 -3.13
C THR A 102 -14.78 5.89 -4.53
N MET A 103 -13.69 5.69 -5.25
CA MET A 103 -13.55 6.19 -6.61
C MET A 103 -14.45 5.45 -7.61
N ALA A 104 -14.93 4.25 -7.26
CA ALA A 104 -15.98 3.58 -8.02
C ALA A 104 -17.32 4.33 -7.93
N LEU A 105 -17.68 4.84 -6.75
CA LEU A 105 -18.87 5.66 -6.55
C LEU A 105 -18.75 7.02 -7.25
N VAL A 106 -17.57 7.65 -7.17
CA VAL A 106 -17.27 8.87 -7.92
C VAL A 106 -17.48 8.64 -9.42
N TYR A 107 -16.89 7.55 -9.94
CA TYR A 107 -17.06 7.17 -11.34
C TYR A 107 -18.53 6.95 -11.71
N GLN A 108 -19.29 6.20 -10.91
CA GLN A 108 -20.71 5.92 -11.20
C GLN A 108 -21.54 7.21 -11.24
N GLN A 109 -21.36 8.11 -10.28
CA GLN A 109 -22.06 9.40 -10.25
C GLN A 109 -21.72 10.28 -11.45
N GLN A 110 -20.45 10.34 -11.85
CA GLN A 110 -19.99 11.23 -12.92
C GLN A 110 -20.29 10.70 -14.33
N SER A 111 -20.19 9.38 -14.53
CA SER A 111 -20.38 8.75 -15.84
C SER A 111 -21.83 8.39 -16.15
N GLY A 112 -22.70 8.34 -15.13
CA GLY A 112 -24.06 7.81 -15.27
C GLY A 112 -24.08 6.28 -15.47
N ALA A 113 -23.01 5.58 -15.07
CA ALA A 113 -22.98 4.12 -15.12
C ALA A 113 -24.17 3.50 -14.34
N PRO A 114 -24.62 2.28 -14.73
CA PRO A 114 -25.82 1.68 -14.15
C PRO A 114 -25.77 1.62 -12.62
N ALA A 115 -26.86 2.05 -11.98
CA ALA A 115 -26.97 2.14 -10.53
C ALA A 115 -27.04 0.77 -9.84
N ASP A 116 -27.52 -0.24 -10.55
CA ASP A 116 -27.55 -1.64 -10.12
C ASP A 116 -26.20 -2.37 -10.34
N GLY A 117 -25.25 -1.72 -11.01
CA GLY A 117 -23.91 -2.24 -11.21
C GLY A 117 -23.02 -2.01 -9.99
N GLN A 118 -22.28 -3.04 -9.58
CA GLN A 118 -21.17 -2.87 -8.65
C GLN A 118 -19.87 -2.61 -9.43
N PHE A 119 -19.09 -1.63 -8.99
CA PHE A 119 -17.82 -1.26 -9.60
C PHE A 119 -16.70 -1.21 -8.57
N LEU A 120 -15.47 -1.42 -9.04
CA LEU A 120 -14.22 -1.16 -8.31
C LEU A 120 -13.31 -0.33 -9.22
N CYS A 121 -12.64 0.69 -8.68
CA CYS A 121 -11.77 1.60 -9.43
C CYS A 121 -10.30 1.41 -9.06
N TYR A 122 -9.59 0.57 -9.80
CA TYR A 122 -8.19 0.26 -9.52
C TYR A 122 -7.28 1.39 -9.97
N TYR A 123 -6.54 1.99 -9.04
CA TYR A 123 -5.50 2.96 -9.37
C TYR A 123 -4.29 2.26 -10.00
N VAL A 124 -3.92 2.67 -11.22
CA VAL A 124 -2.87 2.02 -12.03
C VAL A 124 -1.64 2.91 -12.28
N GLY A 125 -1.62 4.12 -11.71
CA GLY A 125 -0.48 5.05 -11.75
C GLY A 125 -0.81 6.42 -12.36
N GLY A 126 0.04 7.40 -12.06
CA GLY A 126 -0.14 8.79 -12.49
C GLY A 126 -1.44 9.39 -11.92
N THR A 127 -2.40 9.69 -12.77
CA THR A 127 -3.76 10.11 -12.38
C THR A 127 -4.81 9.13 -12.89
N GLN A 128 -4.41 7.91 -13.25
CA GLN A 128 -5.25 6.95 -13.96
C GLN A 128 -5.81 5.90 -13.01
N ALA A 129 -7.13 5.72 -13.05
CA ALA A 129 -7.82 4.59 -12.47
C ALA A 129 -8.62 3.85 -13.55
N VAL A 130 -8.77 2.54 -13.39
CA VAL A 130 -9.57 1.70 -14.29
C VAL A 130 -10.85 1.31 -13.56
N PRO A 131 -12.02 1.87 -13.93
CA PRO A 131 -13.30 1.43 -13.40
C PRO A 131 -13.64 0.06 -13.99
N VAL A 132 -13.90 -0.91 -13.12
CA VAL A 132 -14.21 -2.30 -13.48
C VAL A 132 -15.55 -2.66 -12.89
N ARG A 133 -16.51 -3.02 -13.76
CA ARG A 133 -17.78 -3.60 -13.31
C ARG A 133 -17.52 -5.02 -12.80
N VAL A 134 -17.96 -5.30 -11.58
CA VAL A 134 -17.89 -6.63 -10.98
C VAL A 134 -18.96 -7.51 -11.64
N THR A 135 -18.57 -8.70 -12.12
CA THR A 135 -19.49 -9.71 -12.65
C THR A 135 -19.88 -10.71 -11.57
N LYS A 136 -20.60 -11.79 -11.92
CA LYS A 136 -20.83 -12.90 -10.98
C LYS A 136 -19.50 -13.43 -10.43
N VAL A 137 -19.50 -13.80 -9.15
CA VAL A 137 -18.34 -14.32 -8.40
C VAL A 137 -18.79 -15.46 -7.47
N PHE A 138 -17.81 -16.17 -6.91
CA PHE A 138 -17.97 -17.13 -5.82
C PHE A 138 -16.89 -16.85 -4.75
N ARG A 139 -17.01 -17.46 -3.57
CA ARG A 139 -16.08 -17.18 -2.46
C ARG A 139 -14.73 -17.85 -2.70
N THR A 140 -13.62 -17.15 -2.47
CA THR A 140 -12.28 -17.75 -2.64
C THR A 140 -12.04 -18.95 -1.72
N GLN A 141 -12.78 -19.06 -0.60
CA GLN A 141 -12.71 -20.24 0.27
C GLN A 141 -13.13 -21.54 -0.44
N GLU A 142 -14.00 -21.48 -1.45
CA GLU A 142 -14.46 -22.68 -2.18
C GLU A 142 -13.32 -23.38 -2.93
N MET A 143 -12.33 -22.61 -3.40
CA MET A 143 -11.16 -23.16 -4.09
C MET A 143 -10.02 -23.58 -3.13
N ALA A 144 -10.12 -23.29 -1.83
CA ALA A 144 -9.01 -23.48 -0.87
C ALA A 144 -8.47 -24.92 -0.83
N LYS A 145 -9.35 -25.91 -1.00
CA LYS A 145 -8.96 -27.34 -1.01
C LYS A 145 -8.16 -27.75 -2.24
N THR A 146 -8.14 -26.94 -3.29
CA THR A 146 -7.41 -27.24 -4.54
C THR A 146 -5.95 -26.79 -4.51
N PHE A 147 -5.52 -26.11 -3.45
CA PHE A 147 -4.15 -25.66 -3.27
C PHE A 147 -3.29 -26.78 -2.67
N THR A 148 -2.13 -27.03 -3.29
CA THR A 148 -1.11 -27.91 -2.72
C THR A 148 -0.44 -27.24 -1.51
N LYS A 149 0.39 -27.98 -0.77
CA LYS A 149 1.15 -27.41 0.36
C LYS A 149 2.12 -26.32 -0.11
N SER A 150 2.77 -26.48 -1.26
CA SER A 150 3.70 -25.49 -1.81
C SER A 150 3.02 -24.24 -2.37
N GLN A 151 1.72 -24.31 -2.68
CA GLN A 151 0.95 -23.14 -3.12
C GLN A 151 0.41 -22.30 -1.94
N LYS A 152 0.50 -22.81 -0.71
CA LYS A 152 -0.01 -22.16 0.50
C LYS A 152 1.10 -21.36 1.18
N SER A 153 1.23 -20.11 0.76
CA SER A 153 2.11 -19.11 1.36
C SER A 153 1.46 -18.40 2.55
N TYR A 154 2.15 -17.44 3.16
CA TYR A 154 1.73 -16.75 4.38
C TYR A 154 0.32 -16.16 4.28
N ARG A 155 -0.02 -15.54 3.15
CA ARG A 155 -1.29 -14.84 2.95
C ARG A 155 -2.47 -15.76 2.62
N PHE A 156 -2.24 -17.05 2.42
CA PHE A 156 -3.27 -17.99 1.94
C PHE A 156 -4.48 -18.07 2.87
N ASN A 157 -4.26 -18.21 4.18
CA ASN A 157 -5.36 -18.34 5.14
C ASN A 157 -6.16 -17.03 5.27
N THR A 158 -5.52 -15.88 5.06
CA THR A 158 -6.19 -14.60 5.13
C THR A 158 -7.10 -14.37 3.93
N TYR A 159 -6.64 -14.64 2.70
CA TYR A 159 -7.37 -14.19 1.50
C TYR A 159 -8.05 -15.30 0.71
N VAL A 160 -7.67 -16.56 0.92
CA VAL A 160 -8.28 -17.72 0.27
C VAL A 160 -9.05 -18.54 1.30
N ASN A 161 -8.37 -19.10 2.30
CA ASN A 161 -8.98 -19.99 3.29
C ASN A 161 -9.45 -19.24 4.56
N SER A 162 -10.22 -18.18 4.37
CA SER A 162 -10.68 -17.33 5.47
C SER A 162 -12.10 -17.67 5.89
N SER A 163 -12.37 -17.59 7.19
CA SER A 163 -13.73 -17.62 7.74
C SER A 163 -14.41 -16.25 7.71
N SER A 164 -13.69 -15.17 7.43
CA SER A 164 -14.25 -13.82 7.35
C SER A 164 -15.01 -13.65 6.04
N ALA A 165 -16.35 -13.69 6.11
CA ALA A 165 -17.22 -13.59 4.94
C ALA A 165 -17.20 -12.20 4.28
N ASP A 166 -16.82 -11.16 5.04
CA ASP A 166 -16.86 -9.75 4.60
C ASP A 166 -15.53 -9.28 3.98
N LEU A 167 -14.50 -10.14 3.96
CA LEU A 167 -13.24 -9.81 3.32
C LEU A 167 -13.42 -9.58 1.82
N GLY A 168 -12.76 -8.57 1.27
CA GLY A 168 -12.88 -8.17 -0.13
C GLY A 168 -12.75 -9.33 -1.12
N SER A 169 -11.81 -10.26 -0.89
CA SER A 169 -11.63 -11.46 -1.73
C SER A 169 -12.77 -12.48 -1.62
N GLN A 170 -13.46 -12.57 -0.47
CA GLN A 170 -14.63 -13.44 -0.30
C GLN A 170 -15.87 -12.82 -0.92
N VAL A 171 -16.03 -11.50 -0.83
CA VAL A 171 -17.19 -10.76 -1.37
C VAL A 171 -17.09 -10.60 -2.89
N HIS A 172 -15.90 -10.30 -3.41
CA HIS A 172 -15.70 -9.92 -4.82
C HIS A 172 -14.85 -10.92 -5.62
N GLY A 173 -14.52 -12.09 -5.06
CA GLY A 173 -13.77 -13.15 -5.76
C GLY A 173 -12.46 -12.65 -6.37
N ALA A 174 -12.25 -12.91 -7.66
CA ALA A 174 -11.07 -12.46 -8.41
C ALA A 174 -10.88 -10.93 -8.40
N TYR A 175 -11.96 -10.15 -8.35
CA TYR A 175 -11.88 -8.68 -8.28
C TYR A 175 -11.35 -8.22 -6.93
N GLY A 176 -11.74 -8.90 -5.85
CA GLY A 176 -11.21 -8.64 -4.51
C GLY A 176 -9.74 -9.07 -4.39
N LEU A 177 -9.37 -10.23 -4.96
CA LEU A 177 -7.95 -10.64 -5.03
C LEU A 177 -7.10 -9.64 -5.83
N MET A 178 -7.65 -9.02 -6.87
CA MET A 178 -6.97 -7.97 -7.63
C MET A 178 -6.87 -6.65 -6.83
N ASP A 179 -7.84 -6.35 -5.97
CA ASP A 179 -7.77 -5.19 -5.07
C ASP A 179 -6.64 -5.34 -4.06
N GLU A 180 -6.52 -6.53 -3.45
CA GLU A 180 -5.38 -6.88 -2.58
C GLU A 180 -4.04 -6.79 -3.34
N LEU A 181 -3.97 -7.36 -4.54
CA LEU A 181 -2.77 -7.27 -5.40
C LEU A 181 -2.36 -5.80 -5.63
N ASN A 182 -3.34 -4.92 -5.85
CA ASN A 182 -3.10 -3.49 -6.09
C ASN A 182 -2.71 -2.75 -4.81
N ALA A 183 -3.38 -3.02 -3.69
CA ALA A 183 -3.07 -2.41 -2.40
C ALA A 183 -1.65 -2.78 -1.93
N TYR A 184 -1.28 -4.07 -2.03
CA TYR A 184 0.10 -4.50 -1.75
C TYR A 184 1.12 -3.86 -2.69
N TYR A 185 0.78 -3.64 -3.97
CA TYR A 185 1.68 -2.94 -4.89
C TYR A 185 1.99 -1.54 -4.37
N HIS A 186 0.97 -0.74 -4.07
CA HIS A 186 1.16 0.65 -3.67
C HIS A 186 1.80 0.80 -2.28
N GLY A 187 1.50 -0.09 -1.33
CA GLY A 187 2.18 -0.16 -0.04
C GLY A 187 3.67 -0.52 -0.17
N THR A 188 3.98 -1.56 -0.96
CA THR A 188 5.37 -2.00 -1.21
C THR A 188 6.15 -0.93 -1.98
N ARG A 189 5.55 -0.33 -3.02
CA ARG A 189 6.14 0.76 -3.78
C ARG A 189 6.46 1.96 -2.89
N THR A 190 5.57 2.30 -1.96
CA THR A 190 5.80 3.37 -0.99
C THR A 190 7.00 3.07 -0.11
N SER A 191 7.15 1.84 0.37
CA SER A 191 8.32 1.43 1.17
C SER A 191 9.63 1.58 0.39
N LEU A 192 9.66 1.16 -0.88
CA LEU A 192 10.83 1.34 -1.73
C LEU A 192 11.13 2.82 -2.00
N ASN A 193 10.11 3.60 -2.31
CA ASN A 193 10.20 5.04 -2.54
C ASN A 193 10.76 5.82 -1.33
N LEU A 194 10.59 5.29 -0.10
CA LEU A 194 11.11 5.89 1.13
C LEU A 194 12.62 5.63 1.35
N LEU A 195 13.29 4.89 0.47
CA LEU A 195 14.73 4.64 0.56
C LEU A 195 15.57 5.92 0.75
N PRO A 196 15.34 7.05 0.04
CA PRO A 196 16.12 8.26 0.24
C PRO A 196 16.00 8.83 1.67
N TYR A 197 14.84 8.66 2.34
CA TYR A 197 14.68 9.04 3.75
C TYR A 197 15.60 8.19 4.65
N TYR A 198 15.59 6.87 4.46
CA TYR A 198 16.48 5.96 5.20
C TYR A 198 17.97 6.25 4.95
N LYS A 199 18.34 6.62 3.72
CA LYS A 199 19.72 6.96 3.32
C LYS A 199 20.20 8.29 3.89
N ASN A 200 19.36 9.32 3.84
CA ASN A 200 19.81 10.71 4.01
C ASN A 200 19.41 11.33 5.35
N GLU A 201 18.35 10.81 6.00
CA GLU A 201 17.79 11.41 7.23
C GLU A 201 17.93 10.53 8.46
N LEU A 202 18.24 9.24 8.29
CA LEU A 202 18.46 8.33 9.41
C LEU A 202 19.94 7.98 9.58
N PRO A 203 20.39 7.66 10.81
CA PRO A 203 21.77 7.23 11.04
C PRO A 203 22.11 5.97 10.26
N LEU A 204 23.33 5.91 9.73
CA LEU A 204 23.88 4.69 9.15
C LEU A 204 24.07 3.65 10.27
N SER A 205 23.14 2.70 10.37
CA SER A 205 23.16 1.64 11.38
C SER A 205 22.52 0.36 10.87
N SER A 206 22.89 -0.79 11.43
CA SER A 206 22.25 -2.08 11.10
C SER A 206 20.75 -2.07 11.38
N THR A 207 20.28 -1.37 12.43
CA THR A 207 18.86 -1.23 12.74
C THR A 207 18.10 -0.42 11.68
N THR A 208 18.69 0.67 11.19
CA THR A 208 18.09 1.51 10.14
C THR A 208 17.86 0.72 8.86
N TRP A 209 18.88 -0.03 8.41
CA TRP A 209 18.78 -0.82 7.19
C TRP A 209 17.86 -2.02 7.34
N ASN A 210 17.88 -2.69 8.49
CA ASN A 210 16.92 -3.76 8.74
C ASN A 210 15.48 -3.26 8.75
N ALA A 211 15.20 -2.07 9.27
CA ALA A 211 13.86 -1.48 9.20
C ALA A 211 13.42 -1.25 7.75
N PHE A 212 14.27 -0.64 6.92
CA PHE A 212 14.00 -0.49 5.48
C PHE A 212 13.72 -1.85 4.80
N PHE A 213 14.60 -2.83 5.01
CA PHE A 213 14.45 -4.14 4.38
C PHE A 213 13.24 -4.90 4.92
N GLN A 214 12.90 -4.79 6.20
CA GLN A 214 11.71 -5.42 6.78
C GLN A 214 10.42 -4.96 6.07
N ASP A 215 10.31 -3.66 5.81
CA ASP A 215 9.11 -3.08 5.18
C ASP A 215 8.91 -3.60 3.75
N VAL A 216 9.98 -3.70 2.95
CA VAL A 216 9.90 -4.18 1.56
C VAL A 216 9.87 -5.72 1.50
N ASN A 217 10.73 -6.40 2.25
CA ASN A 217 10.81 -7.87 2.28
C ASN A 217 9.51 -8.52 2.75
N GLY A 218 8.80 -7.87 3.68
CA GLY A 218 7.53 -8.37 4.19
C GLY A 218 6.44 -8.48 3.13
N THR A 219 6.54 -7.74 2.01
CA THR A 219 5.43 -7.61 1.05
C THR A 219 5.79 -7.82 -0.41
N TYR A 220 7.06 -7.79 -0.84
CA TYR A 220 7.40 -7.87 -2.26
C TYR A 220 6.93 -9.17 -2.94
N TYR A 221 6.86 -10.29 -2.23
CA TYR A 221 6.38 -11.56 -2.79
C TYR A 221 4.85 -11.66 -2.89
N ALA A 222 4.11 -10.69 -2.35
CA ALA A 222 2.64 -10.65 -2.45
C ALA A 222 2.17 -10.59 -3.91
N GLY A 223 2.94 -9.94 -4.80
CA GLY A 223 2.65 -9.90 -6.23
C GLY A 223 2.47 -11.30 -6.83
N LEU A 224 3.34 -12.26 -6.46
CA LEU A 224 3.23 -13.63 -6.93
C LEU A 224 2.13 -14.41 -6.21
N GLU A 225 1.93 -14.20 -4.91
CA GLU A 225 0.84 -14.83 -4.15
C GLU A 225 -0.52 -14.54 -4.78
N PHE A 226 -0.85 -13.27 -4.97
CA PHE A 226 -2.15 -12.89 -5.52
C PHE A 226 -2.28 -13.24 -7.00
N THR A 227 -1.18 -13.22 -7.77
CA THR A 227 -1.19 -13.73 -9.14
C THR A 227 -1.57 -15.22 -9.17
N LEU A 228 -0.98 -16.03 -8.30
CA LEU A 228 -1.34 -17.45 -8.16
C LEU A 228 -2.78 -17.61 -7.70
N TYR A 229 -3.24 -16.81 -6.74
CA TYR A 229 -4.61 -16.91 -6.23
C TYR A 229 -5.65 -16.58 -7.31
N ILE A 230 -5.39 -15.56 -8.13
CA ILE A 230 -6.24 -15.21 -9.27
C ILE A 230 -6.23 -16.34 -10.31
N ALA A 231 -5.06 -16.89 -10.64
CA ALA A 231 -4.95 -18.01 -11.58
C ALA A 231 -5.74 -19.25 -11.10
N LYS A 232 -5.59 -19.61 -9.81
CA LYS A 232 -6.34 -20.70 -9.18
C LYS A 232 -7.85 -20.43 -9.11
N TYR A 233 -8.24 -19.17 -8.91
CA TYR A 233 -9.65 -18.79 -8.95
C TYR A 233 -10.23 -19.00 -10.34
N LEU A 234 -9.52 -18.57 -11.39
CA LEU A 234 -9.93 -18.79 -12.78
C LEU A 234 -9.97 -20.29 -13.13
N GLN A 235 -8.97 -21.06 -12.72
CA GLN A 235 -8.95 -22.52 -12.90
C GLN A 235 -10.19 -23.17 -12.30
N TYR A 236 -10.51 -22.84 -11.05
CA TYR A 236 -11.69 -23.37 -10.35
C TYR A 236 -12.99 -22.92 -11.01
N ALA A 237 -13.08 -21.63 -11.36
CA ALA A 237 -14.22 -21.05 -12.07
C ALA A 237 -14.47 -21.80 -13.39
N LYS A 238 -13.43 -22.03 -14.19
CA LYS A 238 -13.53 -22.73 -15.47
C LYS A 238 -14.14 -24.12 -15.32
N ALA A 239 -13.79 -24.83 -14.24
CA ALA A 239 -14.25 -26.19 -13.99
C ALA A 239 -15.63 -26.28 -13.32
N LYS A 240 -16.01 -25.31 -12.48
CA LYS A 240 -17.22 -25.39 -11.62
C LYS A 240 -18.26 -24.30 -11.87
N TYR A 241 -17.83 -23.14 -12.35
CA TYR A 241 -18.65 -21.95 -12.57
C TYR A 241 -18.32 -21.29 -13.92
N PRO A 242 -18.60 -21.97 -15.06
CA PRO A 242 -18.18 -21.49 -16.38
C PRO A 242 -18.72 -20.10 -16.73
N ASP A 243 -19.91 -19.73 -16.24
CA ASP A 243 -20.46 -18.38 -16.41
C ASP A 243 -19.66 -17.31 -15.66
N VAL A 244 -19.16 -17.62 -14.45
CA VAL A 244 -18.29 -16.73 -13.67
C VAL A 244 -16.95 -16.56 -14.41
N PHE A 245 -16.39 -17.66 -14.88
CA PHE A 245 -15.15 -17.66 -15.66
C PHE A 245 -15.28 -16.80 -16.93
N ALA A 246 -16.32 -17.03 -17.72
CA ALA A 246 -16.59 -16.28 -18.94
C ALA A 246 -16.83 -14.78 -18.64
N GLY A 247 -17.52 -14.46 -17.55
CA GLY A 247 -17.72 -13.08 -17.10
C GLY A 247 -16.41 -12.36 -16.79
N ILE A 248 -15.49 -13.01 -16.08
CA ILE A 248 -14.19 -12.42 -15.71
C ILE A 248 -13.27 -12.29 -16.92
N VAL A 249 -13.09 -13.37 -17.70
CA VAL A 249 -12.20 -13.38 -18.88
C VAL A 249 -12.73 -12.48 -20.00
N GLY A 250 -14.05 -12.33 -20.12
CA GLY A 250 -14.66 -11.39 -21.06
C GLY A 250 -14.58 -9.92 -20.64
N ASN A 251 -14.23 -9.63 -19.39
CA ASN A 251 -14.24 -8.27 -18.84
C ASN A 251 -12.97 -7.50 -19.23
N GLN A 252 -13.06 -6.70 -20.29
CA GLN A 252 -11.91 -5.95 -20.82
C GLN A 252 -11.30 -4.95 -19.83
N ALA A 253 -12.11 -4.34 -18.96
CA ALA A 253 -11.62 -3.43 -17.94
C ALA A 253 -10.82 -4.17 -16.86
N PHE A 254 -11.30 -5.35 -16.44
CA PHE A 254 -10.55 -6.22 -15.52
C PHE A 254 -9.19 -6.62 -16.12
N ARG A 255 -9.18 -7.05 -17.38
CA ARG A 255 -7.95 -7.44 -18.08
C ARG A 255 -6.96 -6.30 -18.21
N LEU A 256 -7.44 -5.09 -18.54
CA LEU A 256 -6.61 -3.90 -18.61
C LEU A 256 -6.01 -3.54 -17.25
N ALA A 257 -6.83 -3.55 -16.19
CA ALA A 257 -6.38 -3.28 -14.83
C ALA A 257 -5.33 -4.30 -14.38
N TYR A 258 -5.62 -5.59 -14.53
CA TYR A 258 -4.71 -6.69 -14.18
C TYR A 258 -3.37 -6.55 -14.91
N SER A 259 -3.39 -6.31 -16.22
CA SER A 259 -2.17 -6.21 -17.04
C SER A 259 -1.29 -5.05 -16.60
N ARG A 260 -1.88 -3.90 -16.28
CA ARG A 260 -1.16 -2.72 -15.79
C ARG A 260 -0.59 -2.96 -14.39
N ILE A 261 -1.39 -3.50 -13.47
CA ILE A 261 -0.94 -3.81 -12.11
C ILE A 261 0.18 -4.85 -12.12
N SER A 262 0.04 -5.90 -12.95
CA SER A 262 1.06 -6.94 -13.11
C SER A 262 2.36 -6.38 -13.73
N ALA A 263 2.26 -5.50 -14.73
CA ALA A 263 3.43 -4.82 -15.29
C ALA A 263 4.13 -3.93 -14.26
N ASN A 264 3.35 -3.17 -13.48
CA ASN A 264 3.85 -2.34 -12.39
C ASN A 264 4.58 -3.16 -11.32
N TRP A 265 4.03 -4.32 -10.94
CA TRP A 265 4.70 -5.27 -10.04
C TRP A 265 6.02 -5.77 -10.61
N ARG A 266 6.05 -6.21 -11.87
CA ARG A 266 7.29 -6.69 -12.51
C ARG A 266 8.38 -5.61 -12.47
N ALA A 267 8.03 -4.37 -12.80
CA ALA A 267 8.95 -3.24 -12.72
C ALA A 267 9.43 -2.98 -11.29
N LEU A 268 8.53 -2.97 -10.31
CA LEU A 268 8.86 -2.78 -8.89
C LEU A 268 9.83 -3.85 -8.37
N ILE A 269 9.61 -5.12 -8.72
CA ILE A 269 10.47 -6.21 -8.26
C ILE A 269 11.85 -6.14 -8.89
N GLN A 270 11.94 -5.83 -10.18
CA GLN A 270 13.23 -5.60 -10.85
C GLN A 270 13.99 -4.43 -10.20
N GLU A 271 13.31 -3.31 -9.97
CA GLU A 271 13.86 -2.13 -9.29
C GLU A 271 14.35 -2.48 -7.88
N TYR A 272 13.54 -3.23 -7.12
CA TYR A 272 13.89 -3.63 -5.76
C TYR A 272 15.14 -4.49 -5.70
N PHE A 273 15.23 -5.56 -6.51
CA PHE A 273 16.40 -6.45 -6.46
C PHE A 273 17.68 -5.74 -6.91
N ALA A 274 17.61 -4.85 -7.92
CA ALA A 274 18.75 -4.02 -8.31
C ALA A 274 19.18 -3.09 -7.16
N THR A 275 18.22 -2.38 -6.57
CA THR A 275 18.45 -1.46 -5.44
C THR A 275 19.02 -2.17 -4.22
N LYS A 276 18.55 -3.40 -3.94
CA LYS A 276 19.04 -4.24 -2.84
C LYS A 276 20.53 -4.51 -2.98
N GLU A 277 20.99 -4.90 -4.16
CA GLU A 277 22.42 -5.13 -4.43
C GLU A 277 23.26 -3.86 -4.30
N GLU A 278 22.75 -2.71 -4.75
CA GLU A 278 23.42 -1.42 -4.57
C GLU A 278 23.60 -1.07 -3.09
N ILE A 279 22.56 -1.27 -2.27
CA ILE A 279 22.62 -1.05 -0.82
C ILE A 279 23.63 -2.02 -0.19
N TYR A 280 23.61 -3.30 -0.57
CA TYR A 280 24.54 -4.28 -0.05
C TYR A 280 26.00 -3.90 -0.34
N ASN A 281 26.28 -3.47 -1.57
CA ASN A 281 27.63 -3.02 -1.95
C ASN A 281 28.06 -1.75 -1.20
N SER A 282 27.14 -0.79 -1.04
CA SER A 282 27.39 0.43 -0.26
C SER A 282 27.68 0.13 1.21
N LEU A 283 26.93 -0.80 1.81
CA LEU A 283 27.12 -1.26 3.17
C LEU A 283 28.48 -1.95 3.37
N ARG A 284 28.84 -2.87 2.46
CA ARG A 284 30.13 -3.56 2.48
C ARG A 284 31.29 -2.57 2.35
N ALA A 285 31.17 -1.57 1.47
CA ALA A 285 32.16 -0.50 1.33
C ALA A 285 32.30 0.35 2.61
N ALA A 286 31.22 0.52 3.38
CA ALA A 286 31.22 1.17 4.69
C ALA A 286 31.67 0.26 5.84
N GLY A 287 32.18 -0.95 5.56
CA GLY A 287 32.71 -1.89 6.56
C GLY A 287 31.65 -2.77 7.24
N TYR A 288 30.39 -2.74 6.79
CA TYR A 288 29.36 -3.65 7.29
C TYR A 288 29.54 -5.05 6.70
N LYS A 289 29.17 -6.07 7.47
CA LYS A 289 28.99 -7.43 6.95
C LYS A 289 27.53 -7.63 6.57
N VAL A 290 27.28 -8.07 5.33
CA VAL A 290 25.93 -8.32 4.79
C VAL A 290 25.87 -9.77 4.33
N ASN A 291 25.11 -10.59 5.07
CA ASN A 291 24.94 -12.01 4.80
C ASN A 291 23.46 -12.30 4.53
N GLU A 292 23.17 -12.96 3.40
CA GLU A 292 21.81 -13.29 2.98
C GLU A 292 21.68 -14.80 2.72
N THR A 293 20.67 -15.42 3.32
CA THR A 293 20.23 -16.79 3.03
C THR A 293 18.88 -16.75 2.31
N GLY A 294 18.31 -17.90 1.97
CA GLY A 294 16.98 -17.97 1.34
C GLY A 294 15.82 -17.39 2.18
N ASN A 295 15.99 -17.27 3.50
CA ASN A 295 14.94 -16.81 4.41
C ASN A 295 15.32 -15.60 5.28
N MET A 296 16.60 -15.26 5.40
CA MET A 296 17.08 -14.24 6.33
C MET A 296 18.14 -13.35 5.68
N LEU A 297 18.08 -12.06 6.01
CA LEU A 297 19.14 -11.08 5.81
C LEU A 297 19.72 -10.70 7.17
N MET A 298 21.05 -10.72 7.30
CA MET A 298 21.77 -10.26 8.47
C MET A 298 22.71 -9.12 8.09
N ILE A 299 22.60 -8.00 8.80
CA ILE A 299 23.48 -6.83 8.65
C ILE A 299 24.20 -6.58 9.98
N THR A 300 25.52 -6.65 9.95
CA THR A 300 26.38 -6.45 11.13
C THR A 300 27.26 -5.23 10.93
N ASP A 301 27.22 -4.30 11.90
CA ASP A 301 28.02 -3.10 11.90
C ASP A 301 29.53 -3.39 12.14
N PRO A 302 30.44 -2.44 11.85
CA PRO A 302 31.87 -2.64 12.07
C PRO A 302 32.27 -2.93 13.52
N SER A 303 31.42 -2.58 14.49
CA SER A 303 31.63 -2.89 15.92
C SER A 303 31.23 -4.31 16.30
N GLY A 304 30.65 -5.07 15.35
CA GLY A 304 30.20 -6.46 15.55
C GLY A 304 28.74 -6.60 15.98
N ARG A 305 27.96 -5.51 16.04
CA ARG A 305 26.53 -5.57 16.40
C ARG A 305 25.69 -5.85 15.17
N GLY A 306 25.00 -6.98 15.18
CA GLY A 306 24.15 -7.46 14.09
C GLY A 306 22.66 -7.32 14.37
N THR A 307 21.87 -7.13 13.31
CA THR A 307 20.42 -7.30 13.33
C THR A 307 20.02 -8.08 12.08
N GLY A 308 19.08 -9.01 12.24
CA GLY A 308 18.57 -9.83 11.17
C GLY A 308 17.09 -9.59 10.91
N THR A 309 16.67 -9.77 9.66
CA THR A 309 15.29 -9.65 9.22
C THR A 309 14.94 -10.76 8.21
N GLY A 310 13.68 -11.15 8.13
CA GLY A 310 13.22 -12.11 7.13
C GLY A 310 13.32 -11.50 5.73
N ASN A 311 13.78 -12.26 4.75
CA ASN A 311 13.88 -11.80 3.35
C ASN A 311 12.99 -12.57 2.36
N PHE A 312 12.44 -13.72 2.76
CA PHE A 312 11.43 -14.49 2.02
C PHE A 312 11.81 -14.88 0.57
N MET A 313 13.10 -14.97 0.24
CA MET A 313 13.54 -15.34 -1.12
C MET A 313 13.12 -16.76 -1.50
N ASP A 314 13.15 -17.71 -0.56
CA ASP A 314 12.68 -19.09 -0.78
C ASP A 314 11.20 -19.13 -1.13
N VAL A 315 10.38 -18.31 -0.45
CA VAL A 315 8.94 -18.19 -0.73
C VAL A 315 8.71 -17.59 -2.11
N TYR A 316 9.46 -16.53 -2.44
CA TYR A 316 9.39 -15.91 -3.76
C TYR A 316 9.75 -16.89 -4.87
N ALA A 317 10.88 -17.59 -4.76
CA ALA A 317 11.33 -18.58 -5.74
C ALA A 317 10.34 -19.75 -5.88
N GLN A 318 9.79 -20.22 -4.76
CA GLN A 318 8.76 -21.26 -4.75
C GLN A 318 7.50 -20.81 -5.51
N LEU A 319 7.00 -19.59 -5.25
CA LEU A 319 5.83 -19.06 -5.95
C LEU A 319 6.08 -18.81 -7.43
N GLN A 320 7.29 -18.37 -7.82
CA GLN A 320 7.66 -18.26 -9.23
C GLN A 320 7.55 -19.62 -9.92
N LYS A 321 8.10 -20.67 -9.30
CA LYS A 321 8.02 -22.04 -9.82
C LYS A 321 6.58 -22.55 -9.93
N GLU A 322 5.74 -22.29 -8.94
CA GLU A 322 4.31 -22.67 -9.01
C GLU A 322 3.58 -21.96 -10.15
N LEU A 323 3.99 -20.72 -10.47
CA LEU A 323 3.42 -19.97 -11.59
C LEU A 323 3.94 -20.43 -12.95
N GLU A 324 5.06 -21.15 -13.04
CA GLU A 324 5.55 -21.75 -14.29
C GLU A 324 4.67 -22.91 -14.79
N ASP A 325 3.75 -23.40 -13.95
CA ASP A 325 2.76 -24.41 -14.35
C ASP A 325 2.00 -23.95 -15.61
N PRO A 326 1.98 -24.77 -16.71
CA PRO A 326 1.33 -24.40 -17.96
C PRO A 326 -0.15 -24.05 -17.82
N GLU A 327 -0.85 -24.67 -16.88
CA GLU A 327 -2.26 -24.38 -16.63
C GLU A 327 -2.43 -23.01 -15.97
N MET A 328 -1.56 -22.66 -15.00
CA MET A 328 -1.54 -21.32 -14.40
C MET A 328 -1.20 -20.25 -15.44
N GLN A 329 -0.17 -20.48 -16.25
CA GLN A 329 0.18 -19.60 -17.37
C GLN A 329 -0.98 -19.42 -18.36
N SER A 330 -1.70 -20.50 -18.68
CA SER A 330 -2.88 -20.44 -19.54
C SER A 330 -3.99 -19.57 -18.94
N MET A 331 -4.28 -19.71 -17.64
CA MET A 331 -5.28 -18.86 -16.97
C MET A 331 -4.89 -17.39 -16.99
N LEU A 332 -3.62 -17.09 -16.72
CA LEU A 332 -3.11 -15.71 -16.69
C LEU A 332 -3.07 -15.07 -18.09
N ALA A 333 -2.74 -15.84 -19.13
CA ALA A 333 -2.77 -15.36 -20.51
C ALA A 333 -4.17 -14.90 -20.93
N MET A 334 -5.24 -15.54 -20.42
CA MET A 334 -6.61 -15.17 -20.73
C MET A 334 -7.03 -13.82 -20.14
N ILE A 335 -6.40 -13.39 -19.04
CA ILE A 335 -6.67 -12.11 -18.39
C ILE A 335 -5.61 -11.04 -18.64
N SER A 336 -4.56 -11.38 -19.39
CA SER A 336 -3.56 -10.43 -19.84
C SER A 336 -4.00 -9.78 -21.17
N GLN A 337 -3.59 -8.53 -21.39
CA GLN A 337 -3.81 -7.75 -22.62
C GLN A 337 -2.49 -7.41 -23.29
#